data_AF-A0A967HXH6-F1
#
_entry.id   AF-A0A967HXH6-F1
#
_cell.length_a   1.000
_cell.length_b   1.000
_cell.length_c   1.000
_cell.angle_alpha   90.00
_cell.angle_beta   90.00
_cell.angle_gamma   90.00
#
_symmetry.space_group_name_H-M   'P 1'
#
loop_
_entity.id
_entity.type
_entity.pdbx_description
1 polymer ?
#
loop_
_entity_poly.entity_id
_entity_poly.type
_entity_poly.pdbx_seq_one_letter_code
_entity_poly.pdbx_strand_id
1 'polypeptide(L)'
;AFYEVNLTGLNLTENTTVKLACNTAMDGLIVDYIEATYPQSFAAVADTLTFSHDSGYRYVIDDFSTAALRVFDITDPVDVAQVTDIQISGAGTFSLEFEPPTSGATDTFVVIGADDYKIPDAVVEDSPSDLADTANSVDYILITHQDLGWDGGGAQQGWLTDLVNLREDSGLTVKVVNVTDIYDEFSYGIPTPVAIRDFLSYAYENWRTPAPQYVLLVGDSTYDFKDNYNRGTVNHVPAYTVFTDYMGETVTDEYFVTISGADALVDMYIGRLPANSAADAAAMAAKIIAYETGLNSSSWEKNIVLVADDQTEAYEAVFEAINEDAAALLPAKMVPLKGYLGDYLLA
;
A
#
# COMPACT_ATOMS: atom_id res chain seq x y z
N ALA A 1 8.35 -20.32 -1.92
CA ALA A 1 7.65 -21.18 -2.90
C ALA A 1 6.27 -21.48 -2.34
N PHE A 2 5.22 -21.30 -3.13
CA PHE A 2 3.86 -21.70 -2.74
C PHE A 2 3.68 -23.18 -3.09
N TYR A 3 3.07 -23.94 -2.19
CA TYR A 3 2.79 -25.36 -2.36
C TYR A 3 1.31 -25.60 -2.16
N GLU A 4 0.66 -26.17 -3.15
CA GLU A 4 -0.72 -26.63 -3.05
C GLU A 4 -0.75 -28.12 -2.72
N VAL A 5 -1.52 -28.51 -1.71
CA VAL A 5 -1.70 -29.91 -1.30
C VAL A 5 -3.18 -30.24 -1.31
N ASN A 6 -3.58 -31.06 -2.28
CA ASN A 6 -4.95 -31.54 -2.39
C ASN A 6 -5.14 -32.85 -1.63
N LEU A 7 -5.93 -32.82 -0.56
CA LEU A 7 -6.32 -33.99 0.23
C LEU A 7 -7.72 -34.45 -0.21
N THR A 8 -7.84 -35.65 -0.77
CA THR A 8 -9.13 -36.21 -1.20
C THR A 8 -9.51 -37.44 -0.37
N GLY A 9 -10.81 -37.72 -0.29
CA GLY A 9 -11.32 -38.92 0.41
C GLY A 9 -11.26 -38.86 1.94
N LEU A 10 -11.14 -37.66 2.53
CA LEU A 10 -11.21 -37.48 3.98
C LEU A 10 -12.66 -37.69 4.45
N ASN A 11 -12.84 -38.50 5.50
CA ASN A 11 -14.12 -38.61 6.19
C ASN A 11 -14.22 -37.52 7.25
N LEU A 12 -14.82 -36.39 6.89
CA LEU A 12 -14.96 -35.22 7.77
C LEU A 12 -16.07 -35.34 8.82
N THR A 13 -16.72 -36.51 8.94
CA THR A 13 -17.68 -36.80 10.02
C THR A 13 -17.01 -37.19 11.35
N GLU A 14 -15.69 -37.40 11.35
CA GLU A 14 -14.86 -37.64 12.53
C GLU A 14 -13.82 -36.53 12.70
N ASN A 15 -13.26 -36.39 13.91
CA ASN A 15 -12.16 -35.45 14.16
C ASN A 15 -10.98 -35.74 13.22
N THR A 16 -10.80 -34.87 12.23
CA THR A 16 -9.72 -34.95 11.24
C THR A 16 -8.68 -33.88 11.54
N THR A 17 -7.43 -34.28 11.75
CA THR A 17 -6.32 -33.36 12.02
C THR A 17 -5.37 -33.34 10.83
N VAL A 18 -5.20 -32.18 10.20
CA VAL A 18 -4.14 -31.93 9.20
C VAL A 18 -2.95 -31.32 9.93
N LYS A 19 -1.76 -31.93 9.82
CA LYS A 19 -0.53 -31.44 10.44
C LYS A 19 0.52 -31.12 9.37
N LEU A 20 0.96 -29.88 9.35
CA LEU A 20 2.16 -29.46 8.63
C LEU A 20 3.35 -29.46 9.61
N ALA A 21 4.50 -29.98 9.18
CA ALA A 21 5.71 -30.03 10.00
C ALA A 21 6.95 -29.79 9.14
N CYS A 22 7.84 -28.91 9.61
CA CYS A 22 9.18 -28.77 9.06
C CYS A 22 10.01 -30.00 9.46
N ASN A 23 10.69 -30.63 8.50
CA ASN A 23 11.56 -31.78 8.77
C ASN A 23 12.94 -31.38 9.32
N THR A 24 13.25 -30.08 9.30
CA THR A 24 14.52 -29.45 9.66
C THR A 24 14.23 -28.22 10.52
N ALA A 25 15.14 -27.89 11.44
CA ALA A 25 14.96 -26.78 12.39
C ALA A 25 15.20 -25.38 11.79
N MET A 26 15.60 -25.29 10.51
CA MET A 26 15.95 -24.03 9.85
C MET A 26 14.87 -23.48 8.91
N ASP A 27 13.78 -24.22 8.70
CA ASP A 27 12.71 -23.82 7.79
C ASP A 27 11.44 -23.43 8.57
N GLY A 28 10.77 -22.36 8.13
CA GLY A 28 9.45 -21.94 8.61
C GLY A 28 8.36 -22.27 7.58
N LEU A 29 7.19 -22.68 8.04
CA LEU A 29 5.99 -22.87 7.22
C LEU A 29 4.93 -21.85 7.65
N ILE A 30 4.44 -21.07 6.70
CA ILE A 30 3.27 -20.20 6.88
C ILE A 30 2.16 -20.79 6.03
N VAL A 31 1.01 -21.04 6.65
CA VAL A 31 -0.19 -21.53 5.95
C VAL A 31 -0.96 -20.33 5.46
N ASP A 32 -1.22 -20.29 4.15
CA ASP A 32 -2.08 -19.29 3.54
C ASP A 32 -3.57 -19.65 3.79
N TYR A 33 -4.02 -20.79 3.26
CA TYR A 33 -5.38 -21.30 3.51
C TYR A 33 -5.45 -22.84 3.55
N ILE A 34 -6.56 -23.35 4.07
CA ILE A 34 -6.98 -24.76 3.98
C ILE A 34 -8.42 -24.75 3.47
N GLU A 35 -8.69 -25.44 2.37
CA GLU A 35 -10.03 -25.60 1.82
C GLU A 35 -10.51 -27.05 1.95
N ALA A 36 -11.79 -27.24 2.29
CA ALA A 36 -12.41 -28.55 2.40
C ALA A 36 -13.84 -28.52 1.86
N THR A 37 -14.14 -29.45 0.93
CA THR A 37 -15.50 -29.67 0.43
C THR A 37 -16.10 -30.91 1.10
N TYR A 38 -17.25 -30.77 1.74
CA TYR A 38 -17.94 -31.87 2.43
C TYR A 38 -19.46 -31.68 2.43
N PRO A 39 -20.24 -32.78 2.51
CA PRO A 39 -21.67 -32.66 2.76
C PRO A 39 -21.92 -32.04 4.14
N GLN A 40 -22.72 -30.96 4.17
CA GLN A 40 -23.14 -30.29 5.40
C GLN A 40 -24.66 -30.30 5.52
N SER A 41 -25.18 -30.26 6.76
CA SER A 41 -26.61 -30.02 6.98
C SER A 41 -26.98 -28.58 6.67
N PHE A 42 -28.22 -28.34 6.26
CA PHE A 42 -28.80 -27.00 6.15
C PHE A 42 -29.14 -26.44 7.54
N ALA A 43 -28.11 -26.16 8.33
CA ALA A 43 -28.22 -25.57 9.67
C ALA A 43 -27.21 -24.42 9.78
N ALA A 44 -27.66 -23.29 10.28
CA ALA A 44 -26.82 -22.11 10.46
C ALA A 44 -25.80 -22.32 11.59
N VAL A 45 -24.62 -21.75 11.39
CA VAL A 45 -23.60 -21.64 12.44
C VAL A 45 -23.34 -20.15 12.64
N ALA A 46 -23.61 -19.66 13.85
CA ALA A 46 -23.56 -18.23 14.17
C ALA A 46 -24.38 -17.39 13.17
N ASP A 47 -25.66 -17.77 13.01
CA ASP A 47 -26.63 -17.08 12.15
C ASP A 47 -26.26 -16.95 10.67
N THR A 48 -25.28 -17.73 10.21
CA THR A 48 -24.82 -17.73 8.83
C THR A 48 -24.77 -19.15 8.26
N LEU A 49 -25.11 -19.28 6.98
CA LEU A 49 -24.83 -20.47 6.18
C LEU A 49 -24.55 -20.08 4.73
N THR A 50 -23.38 -20.47 4.22
CA THR A 50 -23.08 -20.45 2.78
C THR A 50 -23.15 -21.87 2.24
N PHE A 51 -23.86 -22.07 1.14
CA PHE A 51 -24.01 -23.39 0.53
C PHE A 51 -24.20 -23.30 -0.98
N SER A 52 -23.82 -24.37 -1.67
CA SER A 52 -24.12 -24.59 -3.08
C SER A 52 -24.95 -25.85 -3.25
N HIS A 53 -25.95 -25.82 -4.12
CA HIS A 53 -26.78 -26.99 -4.44
C HIS A 53 -27.34 -26.87 -5.86
N ASP A 54 -27.61 -28.00 -6.50
CA ASP A 54 -28.37 -28.04 -7.76
C ASP A 54 -29.69 -27.26 -7.60
N SER A 55 -30.07 -26.53 -8.63
CA SER A 55 -31.25 -25.66 -8.68
C SER A 55 -32.58 -26.41 -8.70
N GLY A 56 -33.68 -25.70 -8.40
CA GLY A 56 -35.05 -26.24 -8.45
C GLY A 56 -35.47 -27.04 -7.21
N TYR A 57 -34.84 -26.76 -6.06
CA TYR A 57 -35.20 -27.33 -4.77
C TYR A 57 -35.73 -26.25 -3.84
N ARG A 58 -36.62 -26.65 -2.93
CA ARG A 58 -37.00 -25.85 -1.76
C ARG A 58 -35.96 -26.07 -0.66
N TYR A 59 -35.39 -24.99 -0.15
CA TYR A 59 -34.43 -25.03 0.95
C TYR A 59 -35.12 -24.68 2.26
N VAL A 60 -34.81 -25.45 3.31
CA VAL A 60 -35.19 -25.18 4.69
C VAL A 60 -33.89 -25.20 5.49
N ILE A 61 -33.59 -24.09 6.14
CA ILE A 61 -32.35 -23.88 6.87
C ILE A 61 -32.72 -23.57 8.32
N ASP A 62 -32.22 -24.39 9.22
CA ASP A 62 -32.55 -24.35 10.65
C ASP A 62 -31.45 -23.67 11.48
N ASP A 63 -31.67 -23.59 12.80
CA ASP A 63 -30.69 -23.17 13.81
C ASP A 63 -30.25 -21.69 13.79
N PHE A 64 -31.11 -20.80 13.29
CA PHE A 64 -30.93 -19.36 13.49
C PHE A 64 -31.39 -18.92 14.89
N SER A 65 -30.66 -17.98 15.49
CA SER A 65 -30.99 -17.30 16.76
C SER A 65 -31.84 -16.04 16.57
N THR A 66 -31.96 -15.55 15.33
CA THR A 66 -32.71 -14.35 14.96
C THR A 66 -33.72 -14.60 13.84
N ALA A 67 -34.82 -13.83 13.84
CA ALA A 67 -35.80 -13.79 12.75
C ALA A 67 -35.46 -12.75 11.68
N ALA A 68 -34.46 -11.90 11.92
CA ALA A 68 -34.04 -10.88 10.97
C ALA A 68 -33.02 -11.52 10.02
N LEU A 69 -33.50 -12.26 9.03
CA LEU A 69 -32.66 -13.01 8.10
C LEU A 69 -32.71 -12.42 6.70
N ARG A 70 -31.60 -12.52 5.98
CA ARG A 70 -31.49 -12.19 4.56
C ARG A 70 -30.83 -13.34 3.82
N VAL A 71 -31.24 -13.52 2.57
CA VAL A 71 -30.68 -14.50 1.66
C VAL A 71 -30.17 -13.76 0.44
N PHE A 72 -28.93 -14.03 0.04
CA PHE A 72 -28.35 -13.54 -1.19
C PHE A 72 -27.98 -14.70 -2.09
N ASP A 73 -28.37 -14.59 -3.35
CA ASP A 73 -27.82 -15.39 -4.43
C ASP A 73 -26.44 -14.82 -4.79
N ILE A 74 -25.42 -15.64 -4.62
CA ILE A 74 -24.00 -15.33 -4.90
C ILE A 74 -23.44 -16.28 -5.97
N THR A 75 -24.32 -16.88 -6.78
CA THR A 75 -23.92 -17.78 -7.87
C THR A 75 -23.03 -17.07 -8.88
N ASP A 76 -23.36 -15.82 -9.21
CA ASP A 76 -22.53 -14.93 -10.01
C ASP A 76 -21.97 -13.80 -9.12
N PRO A 77 -20.64 -13.73 -8.92
CA PRO A 77 -20.04 -12.71 -8.07
C PRO A 77 -20.21 -11.27 -8.60
N VAL A 78 -20.57 -11.09 -9.88
CA VAL A 78 -20.86 -9.76 -10.46
C VAL A 78 -22.35 -9.44 -10.55
N ASP A 79 -23.23 -10.38 -10.20
CA ASP A 79 -24.69 -10.21 -10.21
C ASP A 79 -25.31 -10.75 -8.91
N VAL A 80 -24.80 -10.28 -7.77
CA VAL A 80 -25.32 -10.65 -6.45
C VAL A 80 -26.70 -10.04 -6.24
N ALA A 81 -27.68 -10.88 -5.92
CA ALA A 81 -29.08 -10.47 -5.74
C ALA A 81 -29.68 -10.95 -4.41
N GLN A 82 -30.52 -10.11 -3.79
CA GLN A 82 -31.25 -10.52 -2.59
C GLN A 82 -32.51 -11.33 -2.95
N VAL A 83 -32.67 -12.50 -2.33
CA VAL A 83 -33.91 -13.29 -2.41
C VAL A 83 -34.94 -12.69 -1.46
N THR A 84 -36.11 -12.33 -1.99
CA THR A 84 -37.15 -11.59 -1.24
C THR A 84 -38.33 -12.45 -0.81
N ASP A 85 -38.64 -13.53 -1.54
CA ASP A 85 -39.71 -14.47 -1.23
C ASP A 85 -39.25 -15.54 -0.22
N ILE A 86 -38.87 -15.08 0.98
CA ILE A 86 -38.45 -15.93 2.09
C ILE A 86 -39.58 -16.10 3.12
N GLN A 87 -39.64 -17.25 3.77
CA GLN A 87 -40.53 -17.53 4.89
C GLN A 87 -39.70 -17.85 6.14
N ILE A 88 -40.02 -17.21 7.25
CA ILE A 88 -39.32 -17.41 8.52
C ILE A 88 -40.35 -17.90 9.55
N SER A 89 -40.00 -18.96 10.26
CA SER A 89 -40.85 -19.55 11.30
C SER A 89 -40.03 -19.90 12.54
N GLY A 90 -40.71 -20.14 13.66
CA GLY A 90 -40.08 -20.47 14.94
C GLY A 90 -40.30 -19.41 16.03
N ALA A 91 -40.00 -19.80 17.27
CA ALA A 91 -40.06 -18.92 18.45
C ALA A 91 -38.90 -19.30 19.37
N GLY A 92 -37.80 -18.55 19.28
CA GLY A 92 -36.53 -18.86 19.95
C GLY A 92 -35.47 -19.25 18.91
N THR A 93 -35.49 -20.51 18.47
CA THR A 93 -34.76 -20.94 17.27
C THR A 93 -35.65 -20.71 16.05
N PHE A 94 -35.08 -20.16 14.99
CA PHE A 94 -35.77 -19.85 13.75
C PHE A 94 -35.31 -20.75 12.60
N SER A 95 -36.26 -21.04 11.71
CA SER A 95 -36.02 -21.73 10.44
C SER A 95 -36.40 -20.80 9.29
N LEU A 96 -35.53 -20.72 8.30
CA LEU A 96 -35.73 -19.97 7.06
C LEU A 96 -36.03 -20.93 5.91
N GLU A 97 -36.98 -20.55 5.08
CA GLU A 97 -37.38 -21.30 3.90
C GLU A 97 -37.47 -20.39 2.68
N PHE A 98 -36.98 -20.90 1.55
CA PHE A 98 -37.16 -20.28 0.23
C PHE A 98 -37.02 -21.31 -0.89
N GLU A 99 -37.51 -20.97 -2.07
CA GLU A 99 -37.43 -21.81 -3.27
C GLU A 99 -37.01 -20.93 -4.46
N PRO A 100 -35.73 -20.97 -4.88
CA PRO A 100 -35.28 -20.18 -6.01
C PRO A 100 -35.80 -20.75 -7.34
N PRO A 101 -35.88 -19.93 -8.39
CA PRO A 101 -36.18 -20.39 -9.74
C PRO A 101 -35.19 -21.45 -10.22
N THR A 102 -35.63 -22.33 -11.12
CA THR A 102 -34.72 -23.32 -11.72
C THR A 102 -33.74 -22.64 -12.69
N SER A 103 -32.46 -22.60 -12.34
CA SER A 103 -31.38 -22.14 -13.22
C SER A 103 -30.89 -23.24 -14.17
N GLY A 104 -31.11 -24.51 -13.82
CA GLY A 104 -30.55 -25.66 -14.53
C GLY A 104 -29.08 -25.93 -14.21
N ALA A 105 -28.51 -25.20 -13.25
CA ALA A 105 -27.14 -25.34 -12.77
C ALA A 105 -27.12 -25.51 -11.24
N THR A 106 -25.91 -25.52 -10.68
CA THR A 106 -25.68 -25.39 -9.24
C THR A 106 -25.74 -23.91 -8.88
N ASP A 107 -26.61 -23.56 -7.95
CA ASP A 107 -26.73 -22.22 -7.40
C ASP A 107 -25.99 -22.14 -6.07
N THR A 108 -25.45 -20.97 -5.73
CA THR A 108 -24.78 -20.71 -4.46
C THR A 108 -25.47 -19.58 -3.72
N PHE A 109 -25.84 -19.85 -2.47
CA PHE A 109 -26.52 -18.88 -1.61
C PHE A 109 -25.73 -18.64 -0.34
N VAL A 110 -25.88 -17.44 0.18
CA VAL A 110 -25.47 -17.09 1.55
C VAL A 110 -26.69 -16.57 2.31
N VAL A 111 -26.94 -17.17 3.47
CA VAL A 111 -27.95 -16.72 4.42
C VAL A 111 -27.24 -16.11 5.61
N ILE A 112 -27.68 -14.92 6.02
CA ILE A 112 -27.08 -14.16 7.11
C ILE A 112 -28.15 -13.54 8.01
N GLY A 113 -27.80 -13.44 9.29
CA GLY A 113 -28.48 -12.56 10.24
C GLY A 113 -28.33 -11.09 9.86
N ALA A 114 -29.32 -10.27 10.23
CA ALA A 114 -29.35 -8.85 9.89
C ALA A 114 -28.22 -8.02 10.53
N ASP A 115 -27.56 -8.56 11.55
CA ASP A 115 -26.43 -7.92 12.23
C ASP A 115 -25.06 -8.48 11.76
N ASP A 116 -25.05 -9.47 10.86
CA ASP A 116 -23.83 -10.18 10.43
C ASP A 116 -23.26 -9.73 9.09
N TYR A 117 -23.82 -8.68 8.46
CA TYR A 117 -23.19 -8.04 7.29
C TYR A 117 -22.46 -6.75 7.65
N LYS A 118 -21.30 -6.56 7.03
CA LYS A 118 -20.56 -5.29 7.11
C LYS A 118 -21.34 -4.21 6.37
N ILE A 119 -21.59 -3.09 7.04
CA ILE A 119 -22.03 -1.85 6.39
C ILE A 119 -20.81 -0.99 6.06
N PRO A 120 -20.84 -0.23 4.95
CA PRO A 120 -19.83 0.80 4.72
C PRO A 120 -19.81 1.78 5.89
N ASP A 121 -18.62 2.19 6.33
CA ASP A 121 -18.47 3.17 7.40
C ASP A 121 -19.02 4.54 6.98
N ALA A 122 -18.82 4.90 5.70
CA ALA A 122 -19.40 6.09 5.08
C ALA A 122 -19.60 5.89 3.57
N VAL A 123 -20.49 6.70 2.99
CA VAL A 123 -20.57 6.96 1.55
C VAL A 123 -20.32 8.45 1.37
N VAL A 124 -19.22 8.78 0.69
CA VAL A 124 -18.76 10.16 0.50
C VAL A 124 -18.79 10.47 -0.99
N GLU A 125 -19.10 11.71 -1.33
CA GLU A 125 -18.99 12.20 -2.71
C GLU A 125 -17.51 12.29 -3.10
N ASP A 126 -17.15 11.60 -4.18
CA ASP A 126 -15.82 11.68 -4.77
C ASP A 126 -15.75 12.81 -5.82
N SER A 127 -14.60 13.46 -5.91
CA SER A 127 -14.29 14.44 -6.95
C SER A 127 -13.25 13.83 -7.88
N PRO A 128 -13.66 13.35 -9.08
CA PRO A 128 -12.77 12.63 -9.97
C PRO A 128 -11.53 13.45 -10.34
N SER A 129 -10.37 12.81 -10.30
CA SER A 129 -9.11 13.35 -10.81
C SER A 129 -8.96 13.13 -12.32
N ASP A 130 -7.85 13.62 -12.87
CA ASP A 130 -7.53 13.58 -14.31
C ASP A 130 -6.13 12.99 -14.57
N LEU A 131 -5.64 12.11 -13.70
CA LEU A 131 -4.25 11.62 -13.74
C LEU A 131 -3.97 10.80 -15.01
N ALA A 132 -4.96 10.05 -15.50
CA ALA A 132 -4.91 9.34 -16.76
C ALA A 132 -5.13 10.22 -18.01
N ASP A 133 -5.30 11.55 -17.89
CA ASP A 133 -5.39 12.41 -19.06
C ASP A 133 -4.00 12.60 -19.71
N THR A 134 -3.82 12.08 -20.91
CA THR A 134 -2.62 12.29 -21.76
C THR A 134 -2.32 13.75 -22.06
N ALA A 135 -3.27 14.68 -21.86
CA ALA A 135 -3.07 16.10 -22.04
C ALA A 135 -2.28 16.76 -20.89
N ASN A 136 -2.13 16.09 -19.75
CA ASN A 136 -1.28 16.55 -18.65
C ASN A 136 0.15 16.81 -19.14
N SER A 137 0.79 17.81 -18.54
CA SER A 137 2.14 18.24 -18.90
C SER A 137 2.73 19.05 -17.75
N VAL A 138 3.64 18.42 -16.99
CA VAL A 138 4.31 19.04 -15.83
C VAL A 138 5.74 18.55 -15.69
N ASP A 139 6.60 19.35 -15.08
CA ASP A 139 7.98 18.98 -14.76
C ASP A 139 8.08 18.23 -13.43
N TYR A 140 7.18 18.53 -12.48
CA TYR A 140 7.26 18.10 -11.09
C TYR A 140 5.94 17.54 -10.59
N ILE A 141 5.96 16.33 -10.02
CA ILE A 141 4.80 15.72 -9.36
C ILE A 141 5.07 15.68 -7.85
N LEU A 142 4.16 16.27 -7.06
CA LEU A 142 4.19 16.21 -5.60
C LEU A 142 3.03 15.34 -5.12
N ILE A 143 3.33 14.17 -4.60
CA ILE A 143 2.36 13.19 -4.11
C ILE A 143 2.28 13.27 -2.59
N THR A 144 1.09 13.47 -2.03
CA THR A 144 0.87 13.46 -0.58
C THR A 144 -0.51 12.95 -0.21
N HIS A 145 -0.74 12.64 1.06
CA HIS A 145 -2.03 12.18 1.56
C HIS A 145 -2.93 13.37 1.94
N GLN A 146 -4.26 13.18 1.85
CA GLN A 146 -5.24 14.21 2.19
C GLN A 146 -5.01 14.83 3.58
N ASP A 147 -4.70 14.00 4.57
CA ASP A 147 -4.45 14.40 5.96
C ASP A 147 -3.19 15.28 6.16
N LEU A 148 -2.30 15.31 5.17
CA LEU A 148 -1.08 16.11 5.20
C LEU A 148 -1.19 17.35 4.33
N GLY A 149 -1.76 17.22 3.13
CA GLY A 149 -1.78 18.26 2.12
C GLY A 149 -2.95 19.23 2.22
N TRP A 150 -4.05 18.85 2.89
CA TRP A 150 -5.27 19.65 2.94
C TRP A 150 -5.79 19.83 4.37
N ASP A 151 -6.60 20.87 4.59
CA ASP A 151 -7.36 21.05 5.83
C ASP A 151 -8.75 20.39 5.76
N GLY A 152 -9.48 20.38 6.87
CA GLY A 152 -10.83 19.79 6.91
C GLY A 152 -11.87 20.50 6.04
N GLY A 153 -11.54 21.66 5.44
CA GLY A 153 -12.36 22.35 4.46
C GLY A 153 -11.94 22.07 3.00
N GLY A 154 -10.92 21.24 2.78
CA GLY A 154 -10.38 20.93 1.46
C GLY A 154 -9.45 21.99 0.89
N ALA A 155 -9.00 22.97 1.69
CA ALA A 155 -7.99 23.92 1.24
C ALA A 155 -6.59 23.34 1.44
N GLN A 156 -5.68 23.61 0.50
CA GLN A 156 -4.29 23.16 0.63
C GLN A 156 -3.60 23.82 1.84
N GLN A 157 -2.79 23.04 2.54
CA GLN A 157 -1.98 23.48 3.67
C GLN A 157 -0.89 24.45 3.19
N GLY A 158 -0.52 25.43 4.03
CA GLY A 158 0.44 26.47 3.66
C GLY A 158 1.81 25.92 3.21
N TRP A 159 2.31 24.86 3.87
CA TRP A 159 3.58 24.23 3.50
C TRP A 159 3.60 23.69 2.06
N LEU A 160 2.46 23.20 1.60
CA LEU A 160 2.28 22.61 0.28
C LEU A 160 2.29 23.72 -0.77
N THR A 161 1.48 24.76 -0.55
CA THR A 161 1.47 25.95 -1.41
C THR A 161 2.85 26.62 -1.47
N ASP A 162 3.56 26.71 -0.34
CA ASP A 162 4.89 27.34 -0.29
C ASP A 162 5.95 26.53 -1.08
N LEU A 163 5.92 25.20 -1.02
CA LEU A 163 6.81 24.35 -1.83
C LEU A 163 6.47 24.41 -3.32
N VAL A 164 5.18 24.42 -3.68
CA VAL A 164 4.74 24.62 -5.07
C VAL A 164 5.28 25.94 -5.60
N ASN A 165 5.06 27.04 -4.87
CA ASN A 165 5.56 28.37 -5.25
C ASN A 165 7.08 28.38 -5.41
N LEU A 166 7.84 27.75 -4.50
CA LEU A 166 9.31 27.67 -4.61
C LEU A 166 9.76 27.02 -5.93
N ARG A 167 9.06 25.97 -6.37
CA ARG A 167 9.38 25.24 -7.61
C ARG A 167 8.91 26.00 -8.85
N GLU A 168 7.74 26.62 -8.80
CA GLU A 168 7.23 27.48 -9.87
C GLU A 168 8.07 28.74 -10.07
N ASP A 169 8.53 29.37 -8.99
CA ASP A 169 9.49 30.49 -9.02
C ASP A 169 10.85 30.07 -9.62
N SER A 170 11.17 28.77 -9.57
CA SER A 170 12.35 28.18 -10.21
C SER A 170 12.10 27.78 -11.69
N GLY A 171 10.91 28.06 -12.24
CA GLY A 171 10.57 27.81 -13.62
C GLY A 171 10.03 26.40 -13.92
N LEU A 172 9.64 25.64 -12.90
CA LEU A 172 9.03 24.31 -13.06
C LEU A 172 7.51 24.39 -13.00
N THR A 173 6.83 23.54 -13.76
CA THR A 173 5.39 23.32 -13.61
C THR A 173 5.13 22.17 -12.63
N VAL A 174 4.24 22.37 -11.67
CA VAL A 174 4.00 21.42 -10.57
C VAL A 174 2.56 20.90 -10.60
N LYS A 175 2.39 19.58 -10.48
CA LYS A 175 1.09 18.97 -10.17
C LYS A 175 1.13 18.39 -8.76
N VAL A 176 0.25 18.89 -7.90
CA VAL A 176 -0.04 18.26 -6.60
C VAL A 176 -1.03 17.13 -6.82
N VAL A 177 -0.74 15.97 -6.25
CA VAL A 177 -1.54 14.75 -6.39
C VAL A 177 -1.86 14.22 -5.01
N ASN A 178 -3.15 14.02 -4.71
CA ASN A 178 -3.56 13.25 -3.56
C ASN A 178 -3.32 11.76 -3.87
N VAL A 179 -2.69 11.04 -2.96
CA VAL A 179 -2.35 9.63 -3.20
C VAL A 179 -3.59 8.74 -3.32
N THR A 180 -4.74 9.14 -2.77
CA THR A 180 -6.01 8.41 -2.95
C THR A 180 -6.48 8.44 -4.40
N ASP A 181 -6.31 9.56 -5.09
CA ASP A 181 -6.66 9.73 -6.51
C ASP A 181 -5.87 8.73 -7.38
N ILE A 182 -4.61 8.48 -7.01
CA ILE A 182 -3.78 7.45 -7.65
C ILE A 182 -4.40 6.07 -7.45
N TYR A 183 -4.88 5.76 -6.25
CA TYR A 183 -5.50 4.46 -5.97
C TYR A 183 -6.80 4.29 -6.75
N ASP A 184 -7.62 5.32 -6.82
CA ASP A 184 -8.89 5.28 -7.53
C ASP A 184 -8.71 5.03 -9.02
N GLU A 185 -7.73 5.70 -9.66
CA GLU A 185 -7.48 5.55 -11.09
C GLU A 185 -6.61 4.33 -11.46
N PHE A 186 -5.65 3.92 -10.61
CA PHE A 186 -4.62 2.93 -10.97
C PHE A 186 -4.69 1.61 -10.17
N SER A 187 -5.56 1.51 -9.16
CA SER A 187 -5.74 0.27 -8.39
C SER A 187 -7.17 0.03 -7.88
N TYR A 188 -8.18 0.64 -8.50
CA TYR A 188 -9.59 0.47 -8.13
C TYR A 188 -9.86 0.81 -6.66
N GLY A 189 -9.19 1.85 -6.15
CA GLY A 189 -9.29 2.34 -4.78
C GLY A 189 -8.47 1.54 -3.76
N ILE A 190 -7.66 0.55 -4.19
CA ILE A 190 -6.87 -0.29 -3.28
C ILE A 190 -5.54 0.42 -2.96
N PRO A 191 -5.23 0.77 -1.70
CA PRO A 191 -3.94 1.34 -1.36
C PRO A 191 -2.81 0.32 -1.63
N THR A 192 -1.92 0.63 -2.56
CA THR A 192 -0.77 -0.21 -2.88
C THR A 192 0.38 0.62 -3.46
N PRO A 193 1.65 0.29 -3.14
CA PRO A 193 2.80 0.91 -3.80
C PRO A 193 2.78 0.68 -5.33
N VAL A 194 2.18 -0.42 -5.80
CA VAL A 194 2.07 -0.70 -7.24
C VAL A 194 1.29 0.39 -7.98
N ALA A 195 0.23 0.94 -7.38
CA ALA A 195 -0.57 2.01 -7.98
C ALA A 195 0.26 3.28 -8.20
N ILE A 196 1.13 3.61 -7.24
CA ILE A 196 2.04 4.76 -7.33
C ILE A 196 3.02 4.56 -8.49
N ARG A 197 3.58 3.35 -8.63
CA ARG A 197 4.46 3.00 -9.75
C ARG A 197 3.72 3.05 -11.08
N ASP A 198 2.51 2.49 -11.15
CA ASP A 198 1.73 2.43 -12.38
C ASP A 198 1.32 3.84 -12.84
N PHE A 199 0.93 4.71 -11.91
CA PHE A 199 0.68 6.13 -12.18
C PHE A 199 1.93 6.84 -12.71
N LEU A 200 3.07 6.72 -12.03
CA LEU A 200 4.31 7.40 -12.45
C LEU A 200 4.84 6.86 -13.78
N SER A 201 4.69 5.55 -14.03
CA SER A 201 5.01 4.93 -15.32
C SER A 201 4.10 5.48 -16.41
N TYR A 202 2.79 5.56 -16.15
CA TYR A 202 1.81 6.12 -17.08
C TYR A 202 2.13 7.58 -17.42
N ALA A 203 2.39 8.41 -16.40
CA ALA A 203 2.72 9.82 -16.57
C ALA A 203 4.00 10.00 -17.40
N TYR A 204 5.04 9.22 -17.12
CA TYR A 204 6.30 9.24 -17.87
C TYR A 204 6.13 8.89 -19.35
N GLU A 205 5.32 7.87 -19.65
CA GLU A 205 5.15 7.37 -21.01
C GLU A 205 4.13 8.16 -21.85
N ASN A 206 3.10 8.73 -21.22
CA ASN A 206 1.90 9.20 -21.92
C ASN A 206 1.58 10.69 -21.77
N TRP A 207 2.13 11.39 -20.77
CA TRP A 207 1.91 12.83 -20.63
C TRP A 207 2.69 13.62 -21.69
N ARG A 208 2.18 14.79 -22.06
CA ARG A 208 2.83 15.68 -23.04
C ARG A 208 4.07 16.33 -22.45
N THR A 209 5.00 16.69 -23.34
CA THR A 209 6.19 17.47 -22.97
C THR A 209 5.84 18.87 -22.44
N PRO A 210 6.43 19.33 -21.32
CA PRO A 210 7.39 18.62 -20.49
C PRO A 210 6.78 17.39 -19.79
N ALA A 211 7.45 16.25 -19.97
CA ALA A 211 7.14 15.05 -19.21
C ALA A 211 7.77 15.19 -17.81
N PRO A 212 7.18 14.56 -16.79
CA PRO A 212 7.69 14.67 -15.43
C PRO A 212 9.16 14.27 -15.31
N GLN A 213 9.93 15.07 -14.59
CA GLN A 213 11.35 14.81 -14.29
C GLN A 213 11.59 14.63 -12.80
N TYR A 214 10.73 15.21 -11.95
CA TYR A 214 10.87 15.22 -10.50
C TYR A 214 9.63 14.67 -9.83
N VAL A 215 9.84 13.81 -8.84
CA VAL A 215 8.80 13.27 -7.97
C VAL A 215 9.16 13.55 -6.52
N LEU A 216 8.24 14.15 -5.78
CA LEU A 216 8.34 14.30 -4.34
C LEU A 216 7.20 13.55 -3.65
N LEU A 217 7.56 12.58 -2.83
CA LEU A 217 6.64 11.91 -1.94
C LEU A 217 6.63 12.65 -0.59
N VAL A 218 5.47 13.07 -0.09
CA VAL A 218 5.34 13.67 1.23
C VAL A 218 4.39 12.83 2.07
N GLY A 219 4.95 12.08 3.00
CA GLY A 219 4.24 11.13 3.85
C GLY A 219 5.14 10.01 4.32
N ASP A 220 4.98 9.62 5.58
CA ASP A 220 5.67 8.47 6.15
C ASP A 220 5.07 7.15 5.65
N SER A 221 5.85 6.08 5.77
CA SER A 221 5.50 4.72 5.37
C SER A 221 5.96 3.70 6.40
N THR A 222 5.34 2.53 6.37
CA THR A 222 5.80 1.34 7.09
C THR A 222 5.95 0.16 6.13
N TYR A 223 6.81 -0.81 6.48
CA TYR A 223 6.88 -2.10 5.79
C TYR A 223 5.58 -2.90 5.93
N ASP A 224 4.75 -2.57 6.93
CA ASP A 224 3.42 -3.13 7.14
C ASP A 224 2.32 -2.12 6.80
N PHE A 225 2.30 -1.65 5.55
CA PHE A 225 1.36 -0.61 5.10
C PHE A 225 -0.12 -1.05 5.14
N LYS A 226 -0.38 -2.36 5.26
CA LYS A 226 -1.72 -2.95 5.45
C LYS A 226 -2.10 -3.13 6.92
N ASP A 227 -1.21 -2.75 7.85
CA ASP A 227 -1.35 -2.92 9.29
C ASP A 227 -1.74 -4.35 9.72
N ASN A 228 -1.16 -5.37 9.08
CA ASN A 228 -1.41 -6.78 9.40
C ASN A 228 -0.99 -7.11 10.84
N TYR A 229 0.00 -6.41 11.39
CA TYR A 229 0.45 -6.55 12.78
C TYR A 229 -0.38 -5.73 13.77
N ASN A 230 -1.38 -4.96 13.31
CA ASN A 230 -2.24 -4.08 14.13
C ASN A 230 -1.43 -3.18 15.06
N ARG A 231 -0.37 -2.57 14.53
CA ARG A 231 0.48 -1.63 15.28
C ARG A 231 -0.06 -0.20 15.21
N GLY A 232 -1.04 0.06 14.34
CA GLY A 232 -1.57 1.41 14.12
C GLY A 232 -0.49 2.35 13.59
N THR A 233 0.45 1.82 12.80
CA THR A 233 1.54 2.61 12.26
C THR A 233 1.00 3.51 11.17
N VAL A 234 1.33 4.79 11.23
CA VAL A 234 0.89 5.76 10.22
C VAL A 234 1.51 5.39 8.86
N ASN A 235 0.67 5.34 7.84
CA ASN A 235 1.08 5.03 6.48
C ASN A 235 0.35 5.96 5.50
N HIS A 236 0.92 7.15 5.31
CA HIS A 236 0.33 8.18 4.46
C HIS A 236 0.62 7.91 2.98
N VAL A 237 1.85 7.52 2.66
CA VAL A 237 2.27 7.20 1.29
C VAL A 237 3.09 5.91 1.33
N PRO A 238 2.53 4.75 0.96
CA PRO A 238 3.23 3.47 0.99
C PRO A 238 4.57 3.51 0.26
N ALA A 239 5.52 2.78 0.79
CA ALA A 239 6.80 2.49 0.16
C ALA A 239 6.83 1.04 -0.33
N TYR A 240 7.79 0.73 -1.20
CA TYR A 240 7.98 -0.63 -1.72
C TYR A 240 9.16 -1.30 -1.03
N THR A 241 9.10 -2.62 -0.85
CA THR A 241 10.19 -3.40 -0.27
C THR A 241 10.87 -4.29 -1.29
N VAL A 242 12.20 -4.33 -1.24
CA VAL A 242 13.06 -5.20 -2.05
C VAL A 242 13.94 -6.05 -1.16
N PHE A 243 14.29 -7.25 -1.62
CA PHE A 243 15.22 -8.11 -0.89
C PHE A 243 16.66 -7.73 -1.24
N THR A 244 17.46 -7.44 -0.22
CA THR A 244 18.89 -7.13 -0.33
C THR A 244 19.72 -8.29 0.22
N ASP A 245 20.95 -8.44 -0.29
CA ASP A 245 21.83 -9.57 0.05
C ASP A 245 22.18 -9.63 1.56
N TYR A 246 22.21 -8.48 2.25
CA TYR A 246 22.68 -8.39 3.63
C TYR A 246 21.58 -8.06 4.64
N MET A 247 20.64 -7.20 4.29
CA MET A 247 19.59 -6.73 5.22
C MET A 247 18.26 -7.47 5.00
N GLY A 248 18.16 -8.31 3.98
CA GLY A 248 16.89 -8.91 3.58
C GLY A 248 15.94 -7.84 3.06
N GLU A 249 14.68 -7.91 3.46
CA GLU A 249 13.64 -6.99 3.01
C GLU A 249 13.89 -5.55 3.48
N THR A 250 14.05 -4.62 2.53
CA THR A 250 14.41 -3.22 2.76
C THR A 250 13.56 -2.31 1.88
N VAL A 251 13.23 -1.11 2.37
CA VAL A 251 12.41 -0.13 1.66
C VAL A 251 13.20 0.56 0.53
N THR A 252 12.54 0.81 -0.60
CA THR A 252 13.08 1.62 -1.70
C THR A 252 11.99 2.46 -2.36
N ASP A 253 12.32 3.73 -2.65
CA ASP A 253 11.48 4.61 -3.47
C ASP A 253 11.91 4.59 -4.95
N GLU A 254 13.13 4.16 -5.27
CA GLU A 254 13.63 4.09 -6.67
C GLU A 254 12.76 3.18 -7.54
N TYR A 255 12.17 2.14 -6.93
CA TYR A 255 11.20 1.26 -7.57
C TYR A 255 10.08 2.00 -8.31
N PHE A 256 9.63 3.15 -7.78
CA PHE A 256 8.54 3.92 -8.35
C PHE A 256 8.90 4.62 -9.67
N VAL A 257 10.20 4.82 -9.92
CA VAL A 257 10.70 5.64 -11.03
C VAL A 257 11.72 4.91 -11.92
N THR A 258 12.01 3.64 -11.64
CA THR A 258 12.69 2.74 -12.59
C THR A 258 11.65 2.11 -13.52
N ILE A 259 11.51 2.71 -14.71
CA ILE A 259 10.41 2.49 -15.64
C ILE A 259 10.93 1.90 -16.95
N SER A 260 11.91 2.55 -17.57
CA SER A 260 12.39 2.21 -18.89
C SER A 260 13.68 1.39 -18.84
N GLY A 261 13.78 0.40 -19.74
CA GLY A 261 14.92 -0.50 -19.79
C GLY A 261 14.85 -1.65 -18.78
N ALA A 262 15.79 -2.58 -18.91
CA ALA A 262 15.97 -3.69 -17.98
C ALA A 262 17.24 -3.45 -17.16
N ASP A 263 17.27 -2.31 -16.47
CA ASP A 263 18.38 -1.87 -15.64
C ASP A 263 17.87 -1.27 -14.31
N ALA A 264 18.81 -0.78 -13.50
CA ALA A 264 18.54 -0.22 -12.18
C ALA A 264 18.59 1.31 -12.19
N LEU A 265 18.53 1.96 -13.35
CA LEU A 265 18.56 3.41 -13.45
C LEU A 265 17.16 3.98 -13.25
N VAL A 266 17.10 5.12 -12.58
CA VAL A 266 15.85 5.86 -12.41
C VAL A 266 15.61 6.77 -13.62
N ASP A 267 14.38 6.85 -14.08
CA ASP A 267 13.94 7.71 -15.20
C ASP A 267 13.47 9.10 -14.73
N MET A 268 13.18 9.24 -13.43
CA MET A 268 12.81 10.49 -12.78
C MET A 268 13.58 10.64 -11.46
N TYR A 269 13.89 11.88 -11.08
CA TYR A 269 14.50 12.19 -9.79
C TYR A 269 13.44 12.10 -8.69
N ILE A 270 13.61 11.15 -7.77
CA ILE A 270 12.68 10.94 -6.66
C ILE A 270 13.29 11.35 -5.32
N GLY A 271 12.46 11.91 -4.45
CA GLY A 271 12.78 12.14 -3.05
C GLY A 271 11.54 12.00 -2.17
N ARG A 272 11.76 11.77 -0.88
CA ARG A 272 10.69 11.64 0.13
C ARG A 272 10.91 12.58 1.32
N LEU A 273 9.84 13.25 1.73
CA LEU A 273 9.70 13.89 3.04
C LEU A 273 8.84 12.99 3.94
N PRO A 274 9.44 12.19 4.83
CA PRO A 274 8.69 11.27 5.69
C PRO A 274 7.99 12.06 6.81
N ALA A 275 6.75 12.46 6.55
CA ALA A 275 5.92 13.24 7.46
C ALA A 275 4.80 12.38 8.05
N ASN A 276 4.68 12.35 9.37
CA ASN A 276 3.55 11.72 10.07
C ASN A 276 2.39 12.69 10.29
N SER A 277 2.65 13.99 10.18
CA SER A 277 1.67 15.06 10.36
C SER A 277 1.95 16.24 9.43
N ALA A 278 0.93 17.08 9.20
CA ALA A 278 1.09 18.33 8.44
C ALA A 278 2.14 19.27 9.08
N ALA A 279 2.35 19.18 10.40
CA ALA A 279 3.39 19.95 11.10
C ALA A 279 4.81 19.45 10.75
N ASP A 280 5.00 18.14 10.62
CA ASP A 280 6.29 17.57 10.19
C ASP A 280 6.62 17.98 8.74
N ALA A 281 5.61 17.90 7.86
CA ALA A 281 5.72 18.36 6.48
C ALA A 281 6.09 19.84 6.43
N ALA A 282 5.41 20.69 7.21
CA ALA A 282 5.71 22.11 7.32
C ALA A 282 7.12 22.39 7.83
N ALA A 283 7.59 21.65 8.84
CA ALA A 283 8.94 21.81 9.38
C ALA A 283 10.03 21.44 8.35
N MET A 284 9.81 20.40 7.54
CA MET A 284 10.72 20.03 6.45
C MET A 284 10.68 21.03 5.30
N ALA A 285 9.48 21.42 4.85
CA ALA A 285 9.29 22.44 3.81
C ALA A 285 9.97 23.76 4.18
N ALA A 286 9.78 24.25 5.41
CA ALA A 286 10.39 25.48 5.89
C ALA A 286 11.91 25.46 5.83
N LYS A 287 12.56 24.31 6.14
CA LYS A 287 14.02 24.17 6.02
C LYS A 287 14.48 24.24 4.56
N ILE A 288 13.76 23.60 3.65
CA ILE A 288 14.07 23.62 2.21
C ILE A 288 13.96 25.05 1.68
N ILE A 289 12.83 25.71 1.93
CA ILE A 289 12.58 27.09 1.51
C ILE A 289 13.63 28.03 2.09
N ALA A 290 13.92 27.94 3.40
CA ALA A 290 14.92 28.78 4.04
C ALA A 290 16.33 28.57 3.48
N TYR A 291 16.67 27.34 3.09
CA TYR A 291 17.96 27.03 2.49
C TYR A 291 18.08 27.56 1.06
N GLU A 292 17.04 27.36 0.23
CA GLU A 292 17.08 27.71 -1.19
C GLU A 292 16.87 29.21 -1.45
N THR A 293 16.11 29.90 -0.60
CA THR A 293 15.85 31.35 -0.71
C THR A 293 16.79 32.20 0.15
N GLY A 294 17.52 31.57 1.09
CA GLY A 294 18.44 32.23 1.98
C GLY A 294 19.63 32.85 1.24
N LEU A 295 20.09 34.02 1.70
CA LEU A 295 21.32 34.60 1.20
C LEU A 295 22.49 33.66 1.52
N ASN A 296 23.15 33.12 0.50
CA ASN A 296 24.38 32.35 0.68
C ASN A 296 25.50 33.27 1.19
N SER A 297 25.73 33.18 2.50
CA SER A 297 26.71 34.02 3.20
C SER A 297 28.13 33.45 3.16
N SER A 298 28.29 32.23 2.62
CA SER A 298 29.53 31.44 2.69
C SER A 298 30.10 31.33 4.12
N SER A 299 29.21 31.30 5.12
CA SER A 299 29.54 31.15 6.53
C SER A 299 29.65 29.67 6.88
N TRP A 300 28.52 29.01 7.11
CA TRP A 300 28.43 27.59 7.38
C TRP A 300 28.34 26.78 6.07
N GLU A 301 27.87 27.38 4.98
CA GLU A 301 27.63 26.75 3.68
C GLU A 301 28.91 26.25 2.98
N LYS A 302 30.09 26.66 3.48
CA LYS A 302 31.41 26.18 3.02
C LYS A 302 32.03 25.11 3.91
N ASN A 303 31.44 24.84 5.08
CA ASN A 303 31.96 23.88 6.02
C ASN A 303 31.47 22.49 5.62
N ILE A 304 32.42 21.63 5.27
CA ILE A 304 32.14 20.26 4.84
C ILE A 304 32.76 19.33 5.85
N VAL A 305 32.04 18.27 6.19
CA VAL A 305 32.50 17.22 7.09
C VAL A 305 32.43 15.91 6.33
N LEU A 306 33.55 15.19 6.25
CA LEU A 306 33.68 13.90 5.60
C LEU A 306 34.06 12.87 6.65
N VAL A 307 33.22 11.85 6.83
CA VAL A 307 33.38 10.82 7.86
C VAL A 307 33.35 9.45 7.20
N ALA A 308 34.22 8.56 7.65
CA ALA A 308 34.24 7.16 7.26
C ALA A 308 34.52 6.30 8.50
N ASP A 309 33.82 5.17 8.59
CA ASP A 309 33.94 4.22 9.70
C ASP A 309 35.15 3.28 9.52
N ASP A 310 35.25 2.19 10.30
CA ASP A 310 36.33 1.22 10.16
C ASP A 310 36.23 0.38 8.88
N GLN A 311 37.38 -0.17 8.49
CA GLN A 311 37.52 -1.04 7.33
C GLN A 311 37.40 -2.51 7.76
N THR A 312 36.28 -2.91 8.34
CA THR A 312 36.12 -4.31 8.80
C THR A 312 35.96 -5.25 7.62
N GLU A 313 35.19 -4.83 6.63
CA GLU A 313 35.02 -5.52 5.38
C GLU A 313 35.73 -4.82 4.23
N ALA A 314 36.21 -5.59 3.24
CA ALA A 314 37.01 -5.04 2.14
C ALA A 314 36.26 -3.99 1.31
N TYR A 315 34.92 -4.05 1.27
CA TYR A 315 34.10 -3.06 0.57
C TYR A 315 33.92 -1.76 1.37
N GLU A 316 34.17 -1.74 2.68
CA GLU A 316 34.07 -0.53 3.52
C GLU A 316 35.29 0.38 3.37
N ALA A 317 36.45 -0.20 3.03
CA ALA A 317 37.68 0.55 2.73
C ALA A 317 37.53 1.57 1.59
N VAL A 318 36.48 1.44 0.77
CA VAL A 318 36.19 2.39 -0.31
C VAL A 318 35.68 3.74 0.21
N PHE A 319 35.07 3.81 1.41
CA PHE A 319 34.43 5.04 1.89
C PHE A 319 35.45 6.15 2.20
N GLU A 320 36.59 5.82 2.81
CA GLU A 320 37.69 6.79 2.99
C GLU A 320 38.22 7.27 1.63
N ALA A 321 38.42 6.36 0.68
CA ALA A 321 38.88 6.70 -0.66
C ALA A 321 37.89 7.61 -1.40
N ILE A 322 36.58 7.33 -1.30
CA ILE A 322 35.52 8.18 -1.84
C ILE A 322 35.54 9.57 -1.20
N ASN A 323 35.76 9.66 0.12
CA ASN A 323 35.89 10.94 0.81
C ASN A 323 37.12 11.73 0.31
N GLU A 324 38.25 11.07 0.06
CA GLU A 324 39.43 11.71 -0.50
C GLU A 324 39.19 12.22 -1.93
N ASP A 325 38.55 11.42 -2.78
CA ASP A 325 38.18 11.82 -4.13
C ASP A 325 37.20 13.00 -4.11
N ALA A 326 36.18 12.96 -3.25
CA ALA A 326 35.24 14.06 -3.05
C ALA A 326 35.95 15.33 -2.56
N ALA A 327 36.86 15.21 -1.59
CA ALA A 327 37.65 16.33 -1.08
C ALA A 327 38.50 17.00 -2.16
N ALA A 328 39.03 16.22 -3.11
CA ALA A 328 39.83 16.74 -4.22
C ALA A 328 39.00 17.53 -5.25
N LEU A 329 37.68 17.29 -5.33
CA LEU A 329 36.75 18.02 -6.19
C LEU A 329 36.27 19.33 -5.57
N LEU A 330 36.48 19.54 -4.26
CA LEU A 330 36.00 20.73 -3.57
C LEU A 330 36.75 21.99 -4.02
N PRO A 331 36.04 23.12 -4.17
CA PRO A 331 36.70 24.41 -4.37
C PRO A 331 37.67 24.70 -3.23
N ALA A 332 38.82 25.33 -3.52
CA ALA A 332 39.87 25.62 -2.53
C ALA A 332 39.39 26.39 -1.27
N LYS A 333 38.25 27.07 -1.33
CA LYS A 333 37.62 27.78 -0.22
C LYS A 333 36.79 26.89 0.73
N MET A 334 36.56 25.63 0.37
CA MET A 334 35.84 24.61 1.13
C MET A 334 36.82 23.54 1.58
N VAL A 335 37.50 23.79 2.70
CA VAL A 335 38.43 22.81 3.28
C VAL A 335 37.62 21.86 4.16
N PRO A 336 37.52 20.56 3.82
CA PRO A 336 36.71 19.62 4.58
C PRO A 336 37.39 19.26 5.91
N LEU A 337 36.58 19.13 6.97
CA LEU A 337 36.97 18.45 8.20
C LEU A 337 36.82 16.94 7.96
N LYS A 338 37.90 16.18 8.15
CA LYS A 338 37.91 14.72 7.96
C LYS A 338 37.93 14.02 9.31
N GLY A 339 37.10 13.00 9.47
CA GLY A 339 37.08 12.13 10.65
C GLY A 339 36.97 10.68 10.22
N TYR A 340 38.10 9.99 10.12
CA TYR A 340 38.15 8.59 9.70
C TYR A 340 38.50 7.72 10.90
N LEU A 341 37.73 6.65 11.15
CA LEU A 341 37.94 5.83 12.35
C LEU A 341 39.35 5.20 12.39
N GLY A 342 39.92 4.86 11.23
CA GLY A 342 41.29 4.35 11.12
C GLY A 342 42.36 5.26 11.74
N ASP A 343 42.16 6.58 11.72
CA ASP A 343 43.09 7.56 12.32
C ASP A 343 43.08 7.51 13.87
N TYR A 344 41.98 7.02 14.47
CA TYR A 344 41.80 6.95 15.92
C TYR A 344 42.10 5.56 16.52
N LEU A 345 42.13 4.51 15.70
CA LEU A 345 42.46 3.14 16.12
C LEU A 345 43.98 2.88 16.25
N LEU A 346 44.81 3.77 15.70
CA LEU A 346 46.27 3.71 15.76
C LEU A 346 46.88 4.51 16.93
N ALA A 347 46.04 5.12 17.79
CA ALA A 347 46.45 5.96 18.92
C ALA A 347 46.54 5.20 20.25
#